data_AF-A0AA42XWX9-F1
#
_entry.id   AF-A0AA42XWX9-F1
#
_cell.length_a   1.000
_cell.length_b   1.000
_cell.length_c   1.000
_cell.angle_alpha   90.00
_cell.angle_beta   90.00
_cell.angle_gamma   90.00
#
_symmetry.space_group_name_H-M   'P 1'
#
loop_
_entity.id
_entity.type
_entity.pdbx_description
1 polymer ?
#
loop_
_entity_poly.entity_id
_entity_poly.type
_entity_poly.pdbx_seq_one_letter_code
_entity_poly.pdbx_strand_id
1 'polypeptide(L)'
;MKKNASLSYKSSSAVLTCVLGLLSGCLYAGDPGHIDAEAGPARGLEGAQVKLIRYSTQCGLVEPQGLVAEVGDGLEYSSEIVKELDLTCSDVPNPSVEVHIDDRAVMFDFSNVTGPGWFPAGEFEGYILDIVHTEDSPFLVAAVVDREVSTLDIDDRDLINDLDRLEVNLQGLQFDSNSFLKLDLYFLELPVPSGQAN
;
A
#
# COMPACT_ATOMS: atom_id res chain seq x y z
N MET A 1 -16.53 -26.58 48.76
CA MET A 1 -15.16 -27.13 48.67
C MET A 1 -15.14 -28.28 47.67
N LYS A 2 -14.65 -28.04 46.45
CA LYS A 2 -14.43 -29.08 45.43
C LYS A 2 -12.94 -29.03 45.05
N LYS A 3 -12.24 -30.12 45.33
CA LYS A 3 -10.89 -30.42 44.81
C LYS A 3 -11.04 -31.11 43.44
N ASN A 4 -9.92 -31.18 42.72
CA ASN A 4 -9.60 -31.96 41.50
C ASN A 4 -9.45 -31.06 40.26
N ALA A 5 -8.43 -31.17 39.41
CA ALA A 5 -7.21 -31.97 39.40
C ALA A 5 -6.22 -31.26 38.46
N SER A 6 -4.94 -31.22 38.81
CA SER A 6 -3.87 -30.67 37.96
C SER A 6 -3.41 -31.72 36.95
N LEU A 7 -3.66 -31.50 35.65
CA LEU A 7 -3.02 -32.29 34.60
C LEU A 7 -1.62 -31.73 34.31
N SER A 8 -0.60 -32.54 34.60
CA SER A 8 0.77 -32.34 34.15
C SER A 8 0.88 -32.84 32.71
N TYR A 9 1.11 -31.92 31.77
CA TYR A 9 1.44 -32.27 30.39
C TYR A 9 2.96 -32.30 30.24
N LYS A 10 3.52 -33.49 30.09
CA LYS A 10 4.88 -33.72 29.58
C LYS A 10 4.75 -34.04 28.10
N SER A 11 5.18 -33.13 27.24
CA SER A 11 5.29 -33.41 25.81
C SER A 11 6.67 -33.07 25.31
N SER A 12 7.35 -34.14 24.93
CA SER A 12 8.67 -34.32 24.35
C SER A 12 9.04 -33.29 23.26
N SER A 13 10.24 -32.72 23.40
CA SER A 13 10.94 -32.05 22.29
C SER A 13 11.36 -33.08 21.25
N ALA A 14 10.71 -33.08 20.09
CA ALA A 14 11.20 -33.75 18.90
C ALA A 14 12.12 -32.77 18.15
N VAL A 15 13.42 -33.00 18.23
CA VAL A 15 14.42 -32.32 17.40
C VAL A 15 14.34 -32.94 16.00
N LEU A 16 13.59 -32.31 15.10
CA LEU A 16 13.53 -32.68 13.70
C LEU A 16 14.68 -31.99 12.96
N THR A 17 15.77 -32.71 12.79
CA THR A 17 16.93 -32.28 12.00
C THR A 17 16.57 -32.39 10.52
N CYS A 18 16.11 -31.30 9.90
CA CYS A 18 15.91 -31.23 8.46
C CYS A 18 17.27 -31.14 7.77
N VAL A 19 17.62 -32.23 7.09
CA VAL A 19 18.77 -32.37 6.21
C VAL A 19 18.66 -31.36 5.06
N LEU A 20 19.71 -30.54 4.91
CA LEU A 20 19.91 -29.64 3.78
C LEU A 20 19.87 -30.41 2.46
N GLY A 21 18.80 -30.23 1.69
CA GLY A 21 18.78 -30.48 0.26
C GLY A 21 19.30 -29.24 -0.48
N LEU A 22 20.59 -29.25 -0.80
CA LEU A 22 21.21 -28.32 -1.75
C LEU A 22 20.66 -28.61 -3.16
N LEU A 23 19.48 -28.08 -3.47
CA LEU A 23 19.06 -27.91 -4.85
C LEU A 23 19.59 -26.56 -5.32
N SER A 24 20.70 -26.65 -6.05
CA SER A 24 21.25 -25.62 -6.92
C SER A 24 20.22 -25.23 -7.99
N GLY A 25 19.28 -24.36 -7.62
CA GLY A 25 18.62 -23.46 -8.56
C GLY A 25 19.50 -22.24 -8.72
N CYS A 26 19.82 -21.87 -9.95
CA CYS A 26 20.43 -20.58 -10.28
C CYS A 26 19.45 -19.46 -9.90
N LEU A 27 19.34 -19.15 -8.61
CA LEU A 27 18.84 -17.88 -8.15
C LEU A 27 19.90 -16.86 -8.59
N TYR A 28 19.56 -16.12 -9.63
CA TYR A 28 20.02 -14.75 -9.76
C TYR A 28 19.67 -14.08 -8.42
N ALA A 29 20.61 -14.10 -7.48
CA ALA A 29 20.72 -13.04 -6.50
C ALA A 29 21.07 -11.80 -7.33
N GLY A 30 20.04 -11.20 -7.94
CA GLY A 30 20.13 -9.83 -8.36
C GLY A 30 20.54 -9.07 -7.12
N ASP A 31 21.74 -8.51 -7.16
CA ASP A 31 22.20 -7.56 -6.16
C ASP A 31 21.08 -6.52 -5.99
N PRO A 32 20.44 -6.40 -4.82
CA PRO A 32 19.42 -5.38 -4.59
C PRO A 32 20.02 -3.96 -4.60
N GLY A 33 21.33 -3.83 -4.78
CA GLY A 33 22.08 -2.59 -4.60
C GLY A 33 22.80 -2.09 -5.83
N HIS A 34 22.11 -1.88 -6.96
CA HIS A 34 22.36 -0.72 -7.83
C HIS A 34 21.28 -0.67 -8.91
N ILE A 35 20.20 0.07 -8.63
CA ILE A 35 19.42 0.65 -9.71
C ILE A 35 20.34 1.72 -10.29
N ASP A 36 20.97 1.44 -11.43
CA ASP A 36 21.72 2.45 -12.19
C ASP A 36 20.74 3.57 -12.51
N ALA A 37 20.83 4.68 -11.76
CA ALA A 37 20.00 5.87 -11.87
C ALA A 37 20.27 6.68 -13.15
N GLU A 38 20.72 6.01 -14.22
CA GLU A 38 20.87 6.57 -15.58
C GLU A 38 19.65 6.31 -16.48
N ALA A 39 18.56 5.74 -15.94
CA ALA A 39 17.26 5.94 -16.55
C ALA A 39 16.97 7.45 -16.47
N GLY A 40 16.72 8.11 -17.61
CA GLY A 40 16.25 9.50 -17.63
C GLY A 40 15.05 9.70 -16.71
N PRO A 41 14.68 10.94 -16.35
CA PRO A 41 13.61 11.17 -15.39
C PRO A 41 12.29 10.61 -15.95
N ALA A 42 11.95 9.38 -15.59
CA ALA A 42 10.72 8.72 -16.01
C ALA A 42 9.54 9.60 -15.62
N ARG A 43 8.57 9.85 -16.49
CA ARG A 43 7.36 10.59 -16.13
C ARG A 43 6.73 10.03 -14.86
N GLY A 44 6.21 10.91 -14.01
CA GLY A 44 5.39 10.52 -12.87
C GLY A 44 3.92 10.48 -13.26
N LEU A 45 3.04 10.69 -12.29
CA LEU A 45 1.60 10.59 -12.45
C LEU A 45 0.96 11.79 -13.15
N GLU A 46 1.66 12.90 -13.43
CA GLU A 46 1.02 14.06 -14.09
C GLU A 46 0.33 13.67 -15.41
N GLY A 47 -0.95 13.98 -15.52
CA GLY A 47 -1.84 13.63 -16.64
C GLY A 47 -2.38 12.19 -16.61
N ALA A 48 -1.98 11.36 -15.66
CA ALA A 48 -2.49 9.99 -15.51
C ALA A 48 -3.88 10.00 -14.85
N GLN A 49 -4.75 9.08 -15.27
CA GLN A 49 -5.96 8.77 -14.52
C GLN A 49 -5.64 7.77 -13.41
N VAL A 50 -6.13 8.04 -12.21
CA VAL A 50 -5.98 7.16 -11.05
C VAL A 50 -7.34 6.87 -10.42
N LYS A 51 -7.45 5.72 -9.76
CA LYS A 51 -8.61 5.29 -9.01
C LYS A 51 -8.21 4.98 -7.57
N LEU A 52 -8.71 5.79 -6.63
CA LEU A 52 -8.55 5.56 -5.19
C LEU A 52 -9.68 4.67 -4.66
N ILE A 53 -9.33 3.62 -3.92
CA ILE A 53 -10.25 2.61 -3.39
C ILE A 53 -9.96 2.40 -1.91
N ARG A 54 -11.00 2.38 -1.06
CA ARG A 54 -10.91 1.84 0.30
C ARG A 54 -11.21 0.34 0.24
N TYR A 55 -10.32 -0.49 0.79
CA TYR A 55 -10.52 -1.95 0.78
C TYR A 55 -10.29 -2.58 2.15
N SER A 56 -11.17 -3.54 2.47
CA SER A 56 -11.16 -4.32 3.69
C SER A 56 -11.39 -5.78 3.34
N THR A 57 -10.48 -6.64 3.79
CA THR A 57 -10.61 -8.09 3.67
C THR A 57 -11.77 -8.65 4.50
N GLN A 58 -12.19 -7.97 5.57
CA GLN A 58 -13.34 -8.38 6.37
C GLN A 58 -14.67 -8.20 5.63
N CYS A 59 -14.70 -7.26 4.70
CA CYS A 59 -15.87 -6.96 3.89
C CYS A 59 -16.04 -7.88 2.67
N GLY A 60 -14.94 -8.42 2.14
CA GLY A 60 -14.98 -9.38 1.03
C GLY A 60 -15.70 -8.89 -0.23
N LEU A 61 -15.71 -7.57 -0.49
CA LEU A 61 -16.37 -7.02 -1.67
C LEU A 61 -15.62 -7.42 -2.94
N VAL A 62 -16.36 -7.98 -3.90
CA VAL A 62 -15.80 -8.45 -5.19
C VAL A 62 -15.42 -7.27 -6.09
N GLU A 63 -16.16 -6.15 -5.99
CA GLU A 63 -15.93 -4.93 -6.78
C GLU A 63 -16.05 -3.72 -5.85
N PRO A 64 -14.94 -3.26 -5.24
CA PRO A 64 -15.01 -2.10 -4.38
C PRO A 64 -15.25 -0.83 -5.19
N GLN A 65 -16.06 0.07 -4.64
CA GLN A 65 -16.25 1.42 -5.16
C GLN A 65 -14.92 2.18 -5.11
N GLY A 66 -14.65 3.02 -6.11
CA GLY A 66 -13.47 3.86 -6.14
C GLY A 66 -13.77 5.24 -6.71
N LEU A 67 -12.92 6.19 -6.38
CA LEU A 67 -12.95 7.57 -6.86
C LEU A 67 -11.95 7.71 -8.01
N VAL A 68 -12.41 8.05 -9.21
CA VAL A 68 -11.55 8.20 -10.40
C VAL A 68 -11.31 9.68 -10.66
N ALA A 69 -10.05 10.07 -10.87
CA ALA A 69 -9.68 11.42 -11.27
C ALA A 69 -8.40 11.42 -12.12
N GLU A 70 -8.16 12.52 -12.82
CA GLU A 70 -6.90 12.78 -13.52
C GLU A 70 -5.97 13.57 -12.60
N VAL A 71 -4.70 13.19 -12.52
CA VAL A 71 -3.67 13.87 -11.73
C VAL A 71 -3.20 15.10 -12.49
N GLY A 72 -3.43 16.29 -11.94
CA GLY A 72 -2.94 17.57 -12.48
C GLY A 72 -1.77 18.12 -11.67
N ASP A 73 -1.79 19.43 -11.40
CA ASP A 73 -0.87 20.12 -10.48
C ASP A 73 -1.29 19.86 -9.02
N GLY A 74 -1.16 18.59 -8.59
CA GLY A 74 -1.65 18.09 -7.32
C GLY A 74 -3.14 17.71 -7.37
N LEU A 75 -3.45 16.43 -7.18
CA LEU A 75 -4.80 15.92 -7.04
C LEU A 75 -5.12 15.72 -5.55
N GLU A 76 -6.22 16.29 -5.08
CA GLU A 76 -6.68 16.14 -3.70
C GLU A 76 -8.06 15.45 -3.67
N TYR A 77 -8.14 14.37 -2.90
CA TYR A 77 -9.40 13.79 -2.45
C TYR A 77 -9.67 14.28 -1.03
N SER A 78 -10.56 15.27 -0.91
CA SER A 78 -10.94 15.80 0.40
C SER A 78 -11.58 14.73 1.28
N SER A 79 -11.52 14.91 2.60
CA SER A 79 -12.08 13.94 3.55
C SER A 79 -13.57 13.66 3.34
N GLU A 80 -14.33 14.63 2.84
CA GLU A 80 -15.76 14.48 2.52
C GLU A 80 -15.99 13.54 1.33
N ILE A 81 -15.12 13.61 0.31
CA ILE A 81 -15.21 12.75 -0.87
C ILE A 81 -14.70 11.35 -0.52
N VAL A 82 -13.59 11.24 0.22
CA VAL A 82 -13.05 9.94 0.68
C VAL A 82 -14.06 9.18 1.54
N LYS A 83 -14.92 9.90 2.28
CA LYS A 83 -16.02 9.29 3.04
C LYS A 83 -17.04 8.55 2.16
N GLU A 84 -17.16 8.88 0.88
CA GLU A 84 -17.99 8.11 -0.06
C GLU A 84 -17.48 6.68 -0.29
N LEU A 85 -16.23 6.40 0.11
CA LEU A 85 -15.63 5.06 0.12
C LEU A 85 -15.93 4.28 1.41
N ASP A 86 -16.85 4.76 2.26
CA ASP A 86 -17.30 4.05 3.45
C ASP A 86 -17.78 2.62 3.12
N LEU A 87 -17.29 1.66 3.90
CA LEU A 87 -17.61 0.25 3.71
C LEU A 87 -18.87 -0.12 4.50
N THR A 88 -19.96 -0.41 3.80
CA THR A 88 -21.27 -0.71 4.42
C THR A 88 -21.30 -1.94 5.34
N CYS A 89 -20.30 -2.81 5.22
CA CYS A 89 -20.08 -4.03 6.00
C CYS A 89 -19.31 -3.79 7.30
N SER A 90 -18.75 -2.60 7.51
CA SER A 90 -17.96 -2.25 8.69
C SER A 90 -18.75 -1.25 9.55
N ASP A 91 -18.86 -1.55 10.85
CA ASP A 91 -19.36 -0.59 11.83
C ASP A 91 -18.31 0.49 12.16
N VAL A 92 -17.06 0.28 11.75
CA VAL A 92 -15.99 1.27 11.87
C VAL A 92 -16.04 2.18 10.63
N PRO A 93 -16.38 3.48 10.80
CA PRO A 93 -16.41 4.42 9.70
C PRO A 93 -15.01 4.62 9.12
N ASN A 94 -14.93 4.98 7.83
CA ASN A 94 -13.70 5.44 7.23
C ASN A 94 -13.20 6.66 8.03
N PRO A 95 -11.93 6.67 8.48
CA PRO A 95 -11.37 7.90 9.01
C PRO A 95 -11.56 9.01 7.97
N SER A 96 -11.87 10.23 8.42
CA SER A 96 -11.93 11.44 7.60
C SER A 96 -10.52 11.83 7.12
N VAL A 97 -9.86 10.93 6.39
CA VAL A 97 -8.53 11.11 5.83
C VAL A 97 -8.65 11.88 4.53
N GLU A 98 -7.72 12.80 4.31
CA GLU A 98 -7.51 13.45 3.03
C GLU A 98 -6.38 12.74 2.30
N VAL A 99 -6.53 12.52 1.00
CA VAL A 99 -5.50 11.87 0.18
C VAL A 99 -5.06 12.83 -0.92
N HIS A 100 -3.78 13.19 -0.89
CA HIS A 100 -3.16 14.05 -1.90
C HIS A 100 -2.22 13.22 -2.77
N ILE A 101 -2.29 13.42 -4.08
CA ILE A 101 -1.51 12.71 -5.08
C ILE A 101 -0.80 13.74 -5.96
N ASP A 102 0.51 13.77 -5.83
CA ASP A 102 1.42 14.54 -6.67
C ASP A 102 2.00 13.69 -7.80
N ASP A 103 2.83 14.28 -8.65
CA ASP A 103 3.54 13.58 -9.74
C ASP A 103 4.29 12.33 -9.23
N ARG A 104 4.90 12.39 -8.04
CA ARG A 104 5.75 11.31 -7.49
C ARG A 104 5.51 11.04 -6.02
N ALA A 105 4.39 11.47 -5.48
CA ALA A 105 4.09 11.23 -4.07
C ALA A 105 2.61 10.99 -3.84
N VAL A 106 2.31 10.19 -2.83
CA VAL A 106 0.96 10.04 -2.28
C VAL A 106 1.05 10.35 -0.80
N MET A 107 0.15 11.20 -0.32
CA MET A 107 0.10 11.64 1.06
C MET A 107 -1.28 11.36 1.64
N PHE A 108 -1.30 10.79 2.84
CA PHE A 108 -2.50 10.58 3.64
C PHE A 108 -2.42 11.51 4.86
N ASP A 109 -3.30 12.50 4.91
CA ASP A 109 -3.41 13.44 6.02
C ASP A 109 -4.62 13.10 6.90
N PHE A 110 -4.36 12.83 8.17
CA PHE A 110 -5.38 12.53 9.16
C PHE A 110 -5.79 13.76 9.99
N SER A 111 -5.34 14.97 9.64
CA SER A 111 -5.65 16.21 10.36
C SER A 111 -7.15 16.47 10.55
N ASN A 112 -8.00 15.95 9.65
CA ASN A 112 -9.46 16.08 9.68
C ASN A 112 -10.18 14.98 10.50
N VAL A 113 -9.47 14.01 11.10
CA VAL A 113 -10.13 12.98 11.93
C VAL A 113 -10.63 13.56 13.26
N THR A 114 -11.81 13.11 13.70
CA THR A 114 -12.48 13.66 14.90
C THR A 114 -11.86 13.21 16.24
N GLY A 115 -11.00 12.20 16.22
CA GLY A 115 -10.32 11.66 17.39
C GLY A 115 -9.41 10.48 17.05
N PRO A 116 -8.66 9.98 18.03
CA PRO A 116 -7.79 8.82 17.82
C PRO A 116 -8.63 7.56 17.51
N GLY A 117 -8.09 6.71 16.66
CA GLY A 117 -8.74 5.49 16.21
C GLY A 117 -7.74 4.40 15.82
N TRP A 118 -8.28 3.30 15.34
CA TRP A 118 -7.53 2.15 14.87
C TRP A 118 -8.12 1.68 13.55
N PHE A 119 -7.27 1.35 12.60
CA PHE A 119 -7.70 0.51 11.49
C PHE A 119 -8.03 -0.88 12.03
N PRO A 120 -9.10 -1.53 11.55
CA PRO A 120 -9.43 -2.88 11.97
C PRO A 120 -8.26 -3.86 11.76
N ALA A 121 -8.24 -4.96 12.51
CA ALA A 121 -7.28 -6.05 12.28
C ALA A 121 -7.80 -6.98 11.17
N GLY A 122 -6.94 -7.40 10.24
CA GLY A 122 -7.36 -8.21 9.09
C GLY A 122 -6.18 -8.82 8.33
N GLU A 123 -6.39 -9.19 7.07
CA GLU A 123 -5.26 -9.44 6.17
C GLU A 123 -4.87 -8.15 5.45
N PHE A 124 -5.88 -7.37 5.05
CA PHE A 124 -5.73 -6.04 4.48
C PHE A 124 -6.83 -5.11 4.98
N GLU A 125 -6.41 -3.94 5.45
CA GLU A 125 -7.26 -2.79 5.78
C GLU A 125 -6.55 -1.52 5.39
N GLY A 126 -6.82 -0.98 4.21
CA GLY A 126 -6.28 0.31 3.83
C GLY A 126 -6.80 0.83 2.50
N TYR A 127 -5.91 1.43 1.73
CA TYR A 127 -6.25 2.06 0.46
C TYR A 127 -5.49 1.40 -0.68
N ILE A 128 -6.12 1.35 -1.84
CA ILE A 128 -5.51 0.94 -3.08
C ILE A 128 -5.58 2.13 -4.03
N LEU A 129 -4.47 2.42 -4.68
CA LEU A 129 -4.38 3.36 -5.78
C LEU A 129 -4.09 2.56 -7.05
N ASP A 130 -5.10 2.44 -7.91
CA ASP A 130 -4.94 1.85 -9.25
C ASP A 130 -4.64 2.98 -10.26
N ILE A 131 -3.57 2.84 -11.04
CA ILE A 131 -3.20 3.73 -12.14
C ILE A 131 -3.85 3.20 -13.41
N VAL A 132 -4.72 3.99 -14.03
CA VAL A 132 -5.37 3.62 -15.29
C VAL A 132 -4.37 3.78 -16.43
N HIS A 133 -3.74 2.68 -16.82
CA HIS A 133 -2.70 2.70 -17.86
C HIS A 133 -3.24 3.08 -19.24
N THR A 134 -2.47 3.95 -19.89
CA THR A 134 -2.51 4.26 -21.31
C THR A 134 -1.17 3.86 -21.94
N GLU A 135 -1.04 3.92 -23.27
CA GLU A 135 0.21 3.56 -23.95
C GLU A 135 1.42 4.42 -23.52
N ASP A 136 1.18 5.63 -23.01
CA ASP A 136 2.19 6.58 -22.54
C ASP A 136 2.36 6.62 -21.02
N SER A 137 1.60 5.81 -20.27
CA SER A 137 1.62 5.82 -18.81
C SER A 137 2.91 5.20 -18.26
N PRO A 138 3.52 5.81 -17.23
CA PRO A 138 4.68 5.22 -16.58
C PRO A 138 4.30 4.01 -15.73
N PHE A 139 5.23 3.08 -15.58
CA PHE A 139 5.04 1.91 -14.72
C PHE A 139 5.54 2.19 -13.31
N LEU A 140 4.68 1.99 -12.30
CA LEU A 140 5.08 2.06 -10.90
C LEU A 140 6.01 0.88 -10.60
N VAL A 141 7.20 1.16 -10.06
CA VAL A 141 8.17 0.11 -9.73
C VAL A 141 8.46 -0.01 -8.25
N ALA A 142 8.29 1.08 -7.51
CA ALA A 142 8.39 1.07 -6.06
C ALA A 142 7.57 2.22 -5.46
N ALA A 143 7.10 2.00 -4.25
CA ALA A 143 6.68 3.04 -3.33
C ALA A 143 7.47 2.87 -2.03
N VAL A 144 7.93 3.97 -1.44
CA VAL A 144 8.74 3.96 -0.22
C VAL A 144 8.14 4.93 0.79
N VAL A 145 8.09 4.55 2.06
CA VAL A 145 7.65 5.48 3.11
C VAL A 145 8.72 6.55 3.33
N ASP A 146 8.36 7.82 3.18
CA ASP A 146 9.20 8.94 3.60
C ASP A 146 9.18 9.03 5.13
N ARG A 147 10.18 8.43 5.78
CA ARG A 147 10.29 8.36 7.25
C ARG A 147 10.70 9.68 7.90
N GLU A 148 11.16 10.66 7.13
CA GLU A 148 11.50 11.98 7.67
C GLU A 148 10.25 12.83 7.91
N VAL A 149 9.19 12.56 7.14
CA VAL A 149 7.93 13.31 7.19
C VAL A 149 6.78 12.50 7.80
N SER A 150 6.74 11.19 7.59
CA SER A 150 5.65 10.34 8.07
C SER A 150 5.68 10.15 9.59
N THR A 151 4.51 10.24 10.21
CA THR A 151 4.32 9.99 11.66
C THR A 151 3.57 8.69 11.95
N LEU A 152 2.89 8.11 10.95
CA LEU A 152 2.23 6.82 11.07
C LEU A 152 3.28 5.69 11.17
N ASP A 153 3.07 4.75 12.10
CA ASP A 153 3.97 3.59 12.32
C ASP A 153 3.73 2.50 11.27
N ILE A 154 4.06 2.80 10.02
CA ILE A 154 3.94 1.91 8.86
C ILE A 154 5.32 1.56 8.31
N ASP A 155 5.51 0.33 7.84
CA ASP A 155 6.74 -0.14 7.23
C ASP A 155 6.64 -0.29 5.71
N ASP A 156 7.76 -0.27 4.99
CA ASP A 156 7.75 -0.48 3.52
C ASP A 156 7.16 -1.86 3.15
N ARG A 157 7.20 -2.83 4.08
CA ARG A 157 6.56 -4.15 3.91
C ARG A 157 5.04 -4.13 3.94
N ASP A 158 4.44 -3.05 4.44
CA ASP A 158 3.00 -2.82 4.42
C ASP A 158 2.54 -2.19 3.09
N LEU A 159 3.49 -1.87 2.21
CA LEU A 159 3.25 -1.44 0.85
C LEU A 159 3.41 -2.63 -0.09
N ILE A 160 2.39 -2.88 -0.91
CA ILE A 160 2.47 -3.85 -2.00
C ILE A 160 2.28 -3.06 -3.29
N ASN A 161 3.29 -3.06 -4.15
CA ASN A 161 3.18 -2.44 -5.45
C ASN A 161 3.28 -3.47 -6.58
N ASP A 162 2.46 -3.25 -7.60
CA ASP A 162 2.60 -3.81 -8.94
C ASP A 162 2.80 -2.65 -9.93
N LEU A 163 2.92 -2.96 -11.22
CA LEU A 163 3.18 -2.00 -12.29
C LEU A 163 2.16 -0.86 -12.40
N ASP A 164 0.94 -1.08 -11.93
CA ASP A 164 -0.20 -0.18 -12.07
C ASP A 164 -1.00 -0.01 -10.79
N ARG A 165 -0.44 -0.48 -9.67
CA ARG A 165 -1.22 -0.62 -8.44
C ARG A 165 -0.33 -0.43 -7.23
N LEU A 166 -0.79 0.41 -6.32
CA LEU A 166 -0.21 0.57 -5.00
C LEU A 166 -1.25 0.20 -3.96
N GLU A 167 -0.98 -0.83 -3.17
CA GLU A 167 -1.77 -1.18 -2.00
C GLU A 167 -1.04 -0.69 -0.74
N VAL A 168 -1.72 0.12 0.07
CA VAL A 168 -1.23 0.66 1.33
C VAL A 168 -2.00 -0.03 2.45
N ASN A 169 -1.39 -1.01 3.10
CA ASN A 169 -2.03 -1.77 4.16
C ASN A 169 -1.87 -1.05 5.51
N LEU A 170 -2.97 -0.59 6.09
CA LEU A 170 -2.98 0.15 7.36
C LEU A 170 -3.50 -0.70 8.52
N GLN A 171 -3.64 -2.02 8.33
CA GLN A 171 -4.32 -2.87 9.30
C GLN A 171 -3.72 -2.83 10.70
N GLY A 172 -4.59 -2.71 11.71
CA GLY A 172 -4.17 -2.64 13.11
C GLY A 172 -3.33 -1.41 13.47
N LEU A 173 -3.11 -0.45 12.57
CA LEU A 173 -2.38 0.77 12.88
C LEU A 173 -3.28 1.75 13.65
N GLN A 174 -2.67 2.43 14.63
CA GLN A 174 -3.30 3.54 15.32
C GLN A 174 -3.15 4.81 14.49
N PHE A 175 -4.18 5.65 14.51
CA PHE A 175 -4.12 6.99 13.95
C PHE A 175 -4.74 8.02 14.90
N ASP A 176 -4.39 9.28 14.71
CA ASP A 176 -4.98 10.46 15.32
C ASP A 176 -4.84 11.68 14.39
N SER A 177 -5.21 12.88 14.85
CA SER A 177 -5.15 14.10 14.04
C SER A 177 -3.73 14.61 13.74
N ASN A 178 -2.68 13.99 14.30
CA ASN A 178 -1.29 14.31 13.97
C ASN A 178 -0.64 13.22 13.10
N SER A 179 -1.42 12.19 12.75
CA SER A 179 -0.96 11.10 11.90
C SER A 179 -0.85 11.59 10.45
N PHE A 180 0.26 11.25 9.82
CA PHE A 180 0.57 11.64 8.46
C PHE A 180 1.42 10.53 7.83
N LEU A 181 1.15 10.23 6.56
CA LEU A 181 1.92 9.27 5.79
C LEU A 181 2.23 9.88 4.43
N LYS A 182 3.51 9.98 4.08
CA LYS A 182 3.98 10.33 2.75
C LYS A 182 4.72 9.14 2.14
N LEU A 183 4.32 8.80 0.92
CA LEU A 183 4.94 7.76 0.11
C LEU A 183 5.60 8.42 -1.09
N ASP A 184 6.88 8.16 -1.29
CA ASP A 184 7.61 8.54 -2.51
C ASP A 184 7.45 7.44 -3.55
N LEU A 185 7.04 7.82 -4.76
CA LEU A 185 6.77 6.91 -5.87
C LEU A 185 7.91 6.93 -6.89
N TYR A 186 8.26 5.74 -7.37
CA TYR A 186 9.31 5.53 -8.36
C TYR A 186 8.72 4.86 -9.59
N PHE A 187 9.05 5.41 -10.75
CA PHE A 187 8.49 5.01 -12.03
C PHE A 187 9.57 4.58 -13.03
N LEU A 188 9.18 3.72 -13.97
CA LEU A 188 9.97 3.40 -15.16
C LEU A 188 9.18 3.73 -16.43
N GLU A 189 9.87 4.32 -17.41
CA GLU A 189 9.40 4.40 -18.78
C GLU A 189 9.98 3.23 -19.59
N LEU A 190 9.11 2.47 -20.27
CA LEU A 190 9.60 1.52 -21.25
C LEU A 190 9.96 2.26 -22.55
N PRO A 191 11.10 1.94 -23.17
CA PRO A 191 11.46 2.56 -24.43
C PRO A 191 10.41 2.23 -25.49
N VAL A 192 9.84 3.26 -26.12
CA VAL A 192 8.99 3.10 -27.29
C VAL A 192 9.85 2.47 -28.40
N PRO A 193 9.48 1.31 -28.97
CA PRO A 193 10.24 0.70 -30.05
C PRO A 193 10.42 1.70 -31.18
N SER A 194 11.66 2.04 -31.50
CA SER A 194 12.05 3.10 -32.46
C SER A 194 11.72 2.80 -33.93
N GLY A 195 10.71 1.96 -34.19
CA GLY A 195 10.31 1.47 -35.51
C GLY A 195 8.93 1.91 -35.99
N GLN A 196 8.23 2.78 -35.26
CA GLN A 196 6.94 3.35 -35.67
C GLN A 196 6.95 4.89 -35.56
N ALA A 197 7.86 5.54 -36.27
CA ALA A 197 7.68 6.96 -36.60
C ALA A 197 6.79 7.02 -37.87
N ASN A 198 5.55 7.52 -37.72
CA ASN A 198 4.69 7.88 -38.84
C ASN A 198 5.13 9.21 -39.47
#